data_AF-A0A1Z5IH87-F1
#
_entry.id   AF-A0A1Z5IH87-F1
#
_cell.length_a   1.000
_cell.length_b   1.000
_cell.length_c   1.000
_cell.angle_alpha   90.00
_cell.angle_beta   90.00
_cell.angle_gamma   90.00
#
_symmetry.space_group_name_H-M   'P 1'
#
loop_
_entity.id
_entity.type
_entity.pdbx_description
1 polymer ?
#
loop_
_entity_poly.entity_id
_entity_poly.type
_entity_poly.pdbx_seq_one_letter_code
_entity_poly.pdbx_strand_id
1 'polypeptide(L)'
;MTQSQTIMSHHYTQLSSTERGKIEAWRTPQRRSDGTTKPLPSISEIARRLGRNKATISREIKRGTTTQIKGNHKRVTVYLADTGQAVYERHRQGCRSQHKWQTCPDFYTQLQVELRRRPRVHSVDTFVHYYRQAYPERDCPSTPTVYRDIDSGVLSLRNSDLPMKLRRRVKGNGKSHARMSTS
;
A
#
# COMPACT_ATOMS: atom_id res chain seq x y z
N MET A 1 1.12 29.45 -35.24
CA MET A 1 1.82 29.16 -33.98
C MET A 1 1.05 28.09 -33.21
N THR A 2 1.41 26.83 -33.38
CA THR A 2 0.80 25.68 -32.70
C THR A 2 1.53 25.47 -31.38
N GLN A 3 0.88 25.74 -30.24
CA GLN A 3 1.43 25.39 -28.94
C GLN A 3 1.30 23.88 -28.75
N SER A 4 2.43 23.16 -28.82
CA SER A 4 2.52 21.77 -28.40
C SER A 4 2.26 21.69 -26.89
N GLN A 5 1.04 21.30 -26.51
CA GLN A 5 0.76 20.95 -25.12
C GLN A 5 1.50 19.65 -24.80
N THR A 6 2.66 19.77 -24.16
CA THR A 6 3.34 18.62 -23.56
C THR A 6 2.47 18.12 -22.42
N ILE A 7 1.62 17.12 -22.69
CA ILE A 7 0.87 16.40 -21.66
C ILE A 7 1.91 15.56 -20.89
N MET A 8 2.63 16.19 -19.96
CA MET A 8 3.47 15.47 -19.02
C MET A 8 2.55 14.56 -18.21
N SER A 9 2.65 13.25 -18.42
CA SER A 9 1.89 12.27 -17.65
C SER A 9 2.36 12.32 -16.20
N HIS A 10 1.67 13.10 -15.37
CA HIS A 10 1.92 13.12 -13.94
C HIS A 10 1.41 11.81 -13.33
N HIS A 11 2.30 10.84 -13.16
CA HIS A 11 1.98 9.64 -12.40
C HIS A 11 1.66 10.03 -10.95
N TYR A 12 0.53 9.51 -10.44
CA TYR A 12 0.15 9.73 -9.06
C TYR A 12 1.24 9.16 -8.15
N THR A 13 1.81 10.06 -7.35
CA THR A 13 2.87 9.78 -6.40
C THR A 13 2.45 10.36 -5.06
N GLN A 14 2.69 9.62 -3.99
CA GLN A 14 2.44 10.13 -2.63
C GLN A 14 3.38 11.32 -2.36
N LEU A 15 2.93 12.22 -1.48
CA LEU A 15 3.80 13.29 -0.97
C LEU A 15 4.81 12.66 -0.01
N SER A 16 6.08 13.01 -0.16
CA SER A 16 7.11 12.63 0.81
C SER A 16 6.92 13.36 2.14
N SER A 17 7.55 12.87 3.21
CA SER A 17 7.62 13.58 4.49
C SER A 17 8.20 14.99 4.33
N THR A 18 9.22 15.13 3.49
CA THR A 18 9.86 16.42 3.20
C THR A 18 8.92 17.39 2.49
N GLU A 19 8.10 16.93 1.56
CA GLU A 19 7.10 17.76 0.88
C GLU A 19 5.99 18.16 1.85
N ARG A 20 5.53 17.26 2.72
CA ARG A 20 4.54 17.61 3.75
C ARG A 20 5.06 18.65 4.73
N GLY A 21 6.32 18.52 5.17
CA GLY A 21 6.97 19.54 6.02
C GLY A 21 7.05 20.91 5.35
N LYS A 22 7.29 20.97 4.03
CA LYS A 22 7.22 22.24 3.27
C LYS A 22 5.81 22.82 3.25
N ILE A 23 4.78 21.99 3.05
CA ILE A 23 3.37 22.43 3.08
C ILE A 23 3.04 22.98 4.47
N GLU A 24 3.47 22.30 5.53
CA GLU A 24 3.27 22.75 6.91
C GLU A 24 3.94 24.10 7.17
N ALA A 25 5.22 24.25 6.83
CA ALA A 25 5.93 25.52 6.99
C ALA A 25 5.27 26.68 6.23
N TRP A 26 4.68 26.42 5.05
CA TRP A 26 3.93 27.41 4.29
C TRP A 26 2.52 27.67 4.84
N ARG A 27 1.97 26.74 5.61
CA ARG A 27 0.66 26.85 6.26
C ARG A 27 0.75 27.46 7.66
N THR A 28 1.93 27.53 8.25
CA THR A 28 2.18 28.28 9.48
C THR A 28 2.22 29.78 9.19
N PRO A 29 1.39 30.61 9.86
CA PRO A 29 1.46 32.05 9.74
C PRO A 29 2.84 32.56 10.19
N GLN A 30 3.53 33.25 9.28
CA GLN A 30 4.83 33.87 9.57
C GLN A 30 4.64 35.38 9.68
N ARG A 31 5.14 36.00 10.76
CA ARG A 31 5.26 37.45 10.87
C ARG A 31 6.49 37.92 10.10
N ARG A 32 6.33 39.00 9.36
CA ARG A 32 7.43 39.73 8.72
C ARG A 32 8.03 40.72 9.73
N SER A 33 9.22 41.23 9.41
CA SER A 33 9.92 42.25 10.20
C SER A 33 9.12 43.55 10.35
N ASP A 34 8.27 43.87 9.37
CA ASP A 34 7.34 45.01 9.36
C ASP A 34 6.10 44.82 10.27
N GLY A 35 6.01 43.70 11.01
CA GLY A 35 4.88 43.37 11.88
C GLY A 35 3.68 42.76 11.15
N THR A 36 3.67 42.75 9.81
CA THR A 36 2.59 42.18 9.01
C THR A 36 2.67 40.65 8.96
N THR A 37 1.51 39.99 8.79
CA THR A 37 1.46 38.53 8.64
C THR A 37 1.52 38.17 7.16
N LYS A 38 2.46 37.30 6.79
CA LYS A 38 2.57 36.81 5.40
C LYS A 38 1.31 36.04 5.00
N PRO A 39 0.68 36.36 3.86
CA PRO A 39 -0.51 35.65 3.41
C PRO A 39 -0.18 34.19 3.09
N LEU A 40 -1.11 33.31 3.41
CA LEU A 40 -0.99 31.88 3.15
C LEU A 40 -1.06 31.63 1.64
N PRO A 41 -0.17 30.79 1.08
CA PRO A 41 -0.22 30.47 -0.33
C PRO A 41 -1.48 29.68 -0.68
N SER A 42 -2.02 29.94 -1.87
CA SER A 42 -3.15 29.18 -2.41
C SER A 42 -2.75 27.72 -2.68
N ILE A 43 -3.74 26.84 -2.79
CA ILE A 43 -3.49 25.42 -3.12
C ILE A 43 -2.77 25.29 -4.48
N SER A 44 -3.15 26.11 -5.46
CA SER A 44 -2.51 26.14 -6.78
C SER A 44 -1.04 26.58 -6.70
N GLU A 45 -0.74 27.53 -5.83
CA GLU A 45 0.63 28.01 -5.63
C GLU A 45 1.52 26.93 -4.99
N ILE A 46 1.02 26.25 -3.96
CA ILE A 46 1.72 25.12 -3.33
C ILE A 46 1.96 24.00 -4.35
N ALA A 47 0.95 23.69 -5.17
CA ALA A 47 1.03 22.68 -6.22
C ALA A 47 2.14 23.00 -7.24
N ARG A 48 2.20 24.25 -7.72
CA ARG A 48 3.24 24.73 -8.62
C ARG A 48 4.64 24.64 -8.01
N ARG A 49 4.81 25.06 -6.74
CA ARG A 49 6.10 25.00 -6.03
C ARG A 49 6.63 23.57 -5.83
N LEU A 50 5.74 22.61 -5.64
CA LEU A 50 6.12 21.20 -5.44
C LEU A 50 6.13 20.39 -6.74
N GLY A 51 5.69 20.95 -7.86
CA GLY A 51 5.51 20.19 -9.11
C GLY A 51 4.45 19.09 -8.98
N ARG A 52 3.43 19.29 -8.14
CA ARG A 52 2.37 18.30 -7.86
C ARG A 52 1.03 18.79 -8.38
N ASN A 53 0.11 17.85 -8.59
CA ASN A 53 -1.25 18.19 -9.00
C ASN A 53 -2.01 18.91 -7.86
N LYS A 54 -2.80 19.93 -8.20
CA LYS A 54 -3.67 20.69 -7.26
C LYS A 54 -4.56 19.78 -6.41
N ALA A 55 -5.10 18.71 -7.00
CA ALA A 55 -5.94 17.75 -6.30
C ALA A 55 -5.17 16.95 -5.23
N THR A 56 -3.88 16.67 -5.46
CA THR A 56 -3.02 16.02 -4.47
C THR A 56 -2.84 16.90 -3.24
N ILE A 57 -2.52 18.18 -3.44
CA ILE A 57 -2.36 19.15 -2.36
C ILE A 57 -3.68 19.39 -1.61
N SER A 58 -4.80 19.49 -2.33
CA SER A 58 -6.11 19.67 -1.72
C SER A 58 -6.49 18.50 -0.81
N ARG A 59 -6.32 17.26 -1.28
CA ARG A 59 -6.58 16.06 -0.46
C ARG A 59 -5.65 15.97 0.74
N GLU A 60 -4.38 16.33 0.56
CA GLU A 60 -3.42 16.37 1.66
C GLU A 60 -3.83 17.35 2.75
N ILE A 61 -4.11 18.60 2.38
CA ILE A 61 -4.56 19.62 3.34
C ILE A 61 -5.84 19.16 4.03
N LYS A 62 -6.81 18.61 3.29
CA LYS A 62 -8.05 18.10 3.88
C LYS A 62 -7.79 17.01 4.93
N ARG A 63 -6.82 16.10 4.70
CA ARG A 63 -6.47 15.05 5.67
C ARG A 63 -5.73 15.59 6.90
N GLY A 64 -4.81 16.54 6.71
CA GLY A 64 -3.97 17.07 7.80
C GLY A 64 -4.55 18.27 8.55
N THR A 65 -5.67 18.83 8.10
CA THR A 65 -6.35 19.94 8.78
C THR A 65 -7.07 19.43 10.02
N THR A 66 -6.69 19.96 11.19
CA THR A 66 -7.29 19.61 12.49
C THR A 66 -7.62 20.86 13.30
N THR A 67 -8.58 20.73 14.22
CA THR A 67 -8.93 21.80 15.16
C THR A 67 -8.09 21.66 16.42
N GLN A 68 -7.30 22.69 16.75
CA GLN A 68 -6.58 22.78 18.01
C GLN A 68 -7.23 23.81 18.93
N ILE A 69 -7.19 23.57 20.24
CA ILE A 69 -7.58 24.56 21.25
C ILE A 69 -6.30 25.22 21.73
N LYS A 70 -6.16 26.52 21.46
CA LYS A 70 -5.05 27.34 21.98
C LYS A 70 -5.41 27.90 23.36
N GLY A 71 -4.41 28.50 24.02
CA GLY A 71 -4.63 29.31 25.22
C GLY A 71 -5.79 30.30 25.02
N ASN A 72 -6.59 30.50 26.07
CA ASN A 72 -7.85 31.25 26.06
C ASN A 72 -9.03 30.53 25.37
N HIS A 73 -9.04 29.20 25.33
CA HIS A 73 -10.12 28.37 24.76
C HIS A 73 -10.42 28.65 23.27
N LYS A 74 -9.49 29.28 22.56
CA LYS A 74 -9.67 29.64 21.15
C LYS A 74 -9.44 28.41 20.28
N ARG A 75 -10.49 28.00 19.55
CA ARG A 75 -10.40 26.95 18.53
C ARG A 75 -9.76 27.51 17.28
N VAL A 76 -8.65 26.92 16.84
CA VAL A 76 -7.93 27.31 15.63
C VAL A 76 -7.76 26.09 14.75
N THR A 77 -8.13 26.22 13.48
CA THR A 77 -7.92 25.20 12.47
C THR A 77 -6.52 25.33 11.90
N VAL A 78 -5.69 24.30 12.05
CA VAL A 78 -4.30 24.26 11.57
C VAL A 78 -4.05 23.00 10.75
N TYR A 79 -3.20 23.11 9.74
CA TYR A 79 -2.69 21.94 9.02
C TYR A 79 -1.46 21.42 9.74
N LEU A 80 -1.44 20.13 10.06
CA LEU A 80 -0.30 19.42 10.62
C LEU A 80 0.11 18.27 9.70
N ALA A 81 1.38 18.20 9.34
CA ALA A 81 1.89 17.16 8.45
C ALA A 81 1.69 15.76 9.04
N ASP A 82 1.97 15.60 10.33
CA ASP A 82 1.86 14.33 11.05
C ASP A 82 0.42 13.83 11.11
N THR A 83 -0.55 14.74 11.28
CA THR A 83 -1.97 14.37 11.25
C THR A 83 -2.37 13.86 9.87
N GLY A 84 -1.91 14.53 8.81
CA GLY A 84 -2.16 14.11 7.43
C GLY A 84 -1.59 12.74 7.11
N GLN A 85 -0.39 12.45 7.62
CA GLN A 85 0.25 11.14 7.49
C GLN A 85 -0.47 10.05 8.31
N ALA A 86 -0.81 10.32 9.57
CA ALA A 86 -1.52 9.36 10.42
C ALA A 86 -2.88 8.97 9.84
N VAL A 87 -3.64 9.93 9.31
CA VAL A 87 -4.92 9.67 8.62
C VAL A 87 -4.69 8.81 7.37
N TYR A 88 -3.65 9.10 6.57
CA TYR A 88 -3.31 8.30 5.41
C TYR A 88 -2.98 6.85 5.79
N GLU A 89 -2.15 6.63 6.81
CA GLU A 89 -1.76 5.30 7.28
C GLU A 89 -2.97 4.51 7.79
N ARG A 90 -3.85 5.15 8.57
CA ARG A 90 -5.11 4.53 9.02
C ARG A 90 -5.98 4.06 7.86
N HIS A 91 -6.18 4.92 6.85
CA HIS A 91 -6.93 4.51 5.66
C HIS A 91 -6.21 3.37 4.92
N ARG A 92 -4.87 3.41 4.86
CA ARG A 92 -4.07 2.39 4.16
C ARG A 92 -4.12 1.03 4.85
N GLN A 93 -4.28 0.98 6.18
CA GLN A 93 -4.48 -0.26 6.91
C GLN A 93 -5.76 -0.98 6.46
N GLY A 94 -6.86 -0.24 6.23
CA GLY A 94 -8.13 -0.81 5.74
C GLY A 94 -8.11 -1.24 4.27
N CYS A 95 -7.17 -0.75 3.46
CA CYS A 95 -7.06 -1.14 2.05
C CYS A 95 -6.31 -2.46 1.81
N ARG A 96 -5.84 -3.15 2.85
CA ARG A 96 -5.12 -4.42 2.68
C ARG A 96 -6.11 -5.57 2.59
N SER A 97 -6.01 -6.35 1.51
CA SER A 97 -6.73 -7.62 1.41
C SER A 97 -6.29 -8.50 2.60
N GLN A 98 -7.27 -9.09 3.29
CA GLN A 98 -6.99 -10.07 4.33
C GLN A 98 -6.20 -11.23 3.73
N HIS A 99 -5.24 -11.75 4.48
CA HIS A 99 -4.48 -12.90 4.02
C HIS A 99 -5.39 -14.13 3.97
N LYS A 100 -5.16 -15.04 3.02
CA LYS A 100 -6.02 -16.22 2.88
C LYS A 100 -6.02 -17.12 4.10
N TRP A 101 -4.94 -17.15 4.89
CA TRP A 101 -4.91 -17.84 6.19
C TRP A 101 -5.87 -17.26 7.23
N GLN A 102 -6.24 -15.98 7.13
CA GLN A 102 -7.25 -15.35 7.98
C GLN A 102 -8.66 -15.67 7.49
N THR A 103 -8.86 -15.72 6.18
CA THR A 103 -10.17 -15.97 5.57
C THR A 103 -10.55 -17.45 5.57
N CYS A 104 -9.59 -18.37 5.53
CA CYS A 104 -9.83 -19.83 5.37
C CYS A 104 -9.28 -20.65 6.56
N PRO A 105 -9.63 -20.36 7.83
CA PRO A 105 -8.99 -21.01 8.99
C PRO A 105 -9.16 -22.53 9.02
N ASP A 106 -10.32 -23.03 8.57
CA ASP A 106 -10.61 -24.46 8.49
C ASP A 106 -9.65 -25.21 7.58
N PHE A 107 -9.37 -24.64 6.40
CA PHE A 107 -8.44 -25.20 5.43
C PHE A 107 -7.05 -25.37 6.06
N TYR A 108 -6.51 -24.32 6.70
CA TYR A 108 -5.15 -24.36 7.26
C TYR A 108 -5.05 -25.24 8.50
N THR A 109 -6.12 -25.39 9.27
CA THR A 109 -6.17 -26.33 10.40
C THR A 109 -6.11 -27.77 9.91
N GLN A 110 -6.92 -28.13 8.91
CA GLN A 110 -6.89 -29.47 8.31
C GLN A 110 -5.58 -29.76 7.58
N LEU A 111 -5.05 -28.77 6.83
CA LEU A 111 -3.76 -28.89 6.15
C LEU A 111 -2.64 -29.25 7.13
N GLN A 112 -2.61 -28.62 8.32
CA GLN A 112 -1.61 -28.89 9.35
C GLN A 112 -1.68 -30.33 9.88
N VAL A 113 -2.90 -30.83 10.10
CA VAL A 113 -3.12 -32.22 10.55
C VAL A 113 -2.70 -33.21 9.46
N GLU A 114 -3.18 -33.01 8.22
CA GLU A 114 -2.93 -33.94 7.11
C GLU A 114 -1.45 -33.99 6.71
N LEU A 115 -0.74 -32.86 6.73
CA LEU A 115 0.69 -32.86 6.42
C LEU A 115 1.54 -33.52 7.51
N ARG A 116 1.10 -33.51 8.77
CA ARG A 116 1.81 -34.17 9.89
C ARG A 116 1.48 -35.65 10.04
N ARG A 117 0.39 -36.12 9.43
CA ARG A 117 -0.03 -37.52 9.47
C ARG A 117 1.08 -38.48 9.00
N ARG A 118 1.12 -39.66 9.65
CA ARG A 118 2.03 -40.77 9.32
C ARG A 118 1.21 -42.06 9.18
N PRO A 119 1.29 -42.77 8.02
CA PRO A 119 2.00 -42.38 6.80
C PRO A 119 1.39 -41.11 6.16
N ARG A 120 2.23 -40.32 5.48
CA ARG A 120 1.77 -39.10 4.80
C ARG A 120 1.06 -39.48 3.51
N VAL A 121 -0.18 -39.00 3.35
CA VAL A 121 -1.01 -39.30 2.17
C VAL A 121 -1.02 -38.14 1.17
N HIS A 122 -1.02 -36.89 1.64
CA HIS A 122 -1.14 -35.72 0.79
C HIS A 122 0.13 -34.85 0.76
N SER A 123 0.45 -34.30 -0.41
CA SER A 123 1.27 -33.08 -0.55
C SER A 123 0.38 -31.84 -0.39
N VAL A 124 0.97 -30.64 -0.32
CA VAL A 124 0.20 -29.38 -0.33
C VAL A 124 -0.70 -29.31 -1.57
N ASP A 125 -0.15 -29.65 -2.73
CA ASP A 125 -0.86 -29.57 -4.01
C ASP A 125 -2.04 -30.55 -4.02
N THR A 126 -1.79 -31.81 -3.64
CA THR A 126 -2.82 -32.86 -3.58
C THR A 126 -3.89 -32.52 -2.56
N PHE A 127 -3.52 -31.96 -1.41
CA PHE A 127 -4.47 -31.55 -0.38
C PHE A 127 -5.36 -30.38 -0.84
N VAL A 128 -4.80 -29.37 -1.51
CA VAL A 128 -5.59 -28.26 -2.09
C VAL A 128 -6.64 -28.79 -3.07
N HIS A 129 -6.25 -29.72 -3.94
CA HIS A 129 -7.17 -30.35 -4.88
C HIS A 129 -8.25 -31.17 -4.18
N TYR A 130 -7.85 -32.02 -3.22
CA TYR A 130 -8.76 -32.82 -2.40
C TYR A 130 -9.76 -31.94 -1.64
N TYR A 131 -9.28 -30.92 -0.92
CA TYR A 131 -10.12 -30.04 -0.11
C TYR A 131 -11.15 -29.30 -0.96
N ARG A 132 -10.75 -28.84 -2.15
CA ARG A 132 -11.66 -28.16 -3.08
C ARG A 132 -12.76 -29.08 -3.61
N GLN A 133 -12.48 -30.38 -3.75
CA GLN A 133 -13.49 -31.38 -4.16
C GLN A 133 -14.39 -31.78 -2.99
N ALA A 134 -13.82 -31.95 -1.80
CA ALA A 134 -14.55 -32.36 -0.60
C ALA A 134 -15.45 -31.23 -0.04
N TYR A 135 -15.03 -29.96 -0.19
CA TYR A 135 -15.70 -28.80 0.38
C TYR A 135 -15.88 -27.69 -0.68
N PRO A 136 -16.73 -27.89 -1.70
CA PRO A 136 -16.90 -26.92 -2.79
C PRO A 136 -17.46 -25.57 -2.34
N GLU A 137 -18.25 -25.55 -1.26
CA GLU A 137 -18.85 -24.34 -0.68
C GLU A 137 -17.92 -23.57 0.26
N ARG A 138 -16.73 -24.10 0.58
CA ARG A 138 -15.78 -23.46 1.49
C ARG A 138 -14.69 -22.74 0.72
N ASP A 139 -14.23 -21.63 1.30
CA ASP A 139 -13.09 -20.91 0.77
C ASP A 139 -11.82 -21.78 0.80
N CYS A 140 -11.20 -21.95 -0.37
CA CYS A 140 -9.97 -22.71 -0.53
C CYS A 140 -8.88 -21.82 -1.16
N PRO A 141 -7.71 -21.66 -0.52
CA PRO A 141 -6.59 -20.95 -1.11
C PRO A 141 -6.01 -21.72 -2.31
N SER A 142 -5.47 -20.99 -3.28
CA SER A 142 -4.71 -21.62 -4.35
C SER A 142 -3.36 -22.14 -3.84
N THR A 143 -2.85 -23.20 -4.45
CA THR A 143 -1.56 -23.81 -4.11
C THR A 143 -0.40 -22.81 -3.94
N PRO A 144 -0.18 -21.83 -4.85
CA PRO A 144 0.88 -20.83 -4.65
C PRO A 144 0.66 -19.95 -3.42
N THR A 145 -0.60 -19.69 -3.05
CA THR A 145 -0.95 -18.90 -1.86
C THR A 145 -0.59 -19.67 -0.60
N VAL A 146 -0.89 -20.97 -0.55
CA VAL A 146 -0.51 -21.83 0.57
C VAL A 146 1.01 -21.84 0.77
N TYR A 147 1.80 -22.01 -0.30
CA TYR A 147 3.26 -21.94 -0.18
C TYR A 147 3.76 -20.57 0.26
N ARG A 148 3.15 -19.47 -0.20
CA ARG A 148 3.49 -18.11 0.25
C ARG A 148 3.21 -17.94 1.74
N ASP A 149 2.10 -18.48 2.23
CA ASP A 149 1.75 -18.41 3.65
C ASP A 149 2.71 -19.27 4.49
N ILE A 150 3.07 -20.48 4.04
CA ILE A 150 4.12 -21.29 4.70
C ILE A 150 5.46 -20.54 4.74
N ASP A 151 5.90 -19.96 3.62
CA ASP A 151 7.16 -19.21 3.54
C ASP A 151 7.16 -17.97 4.45
N SER A 152 5.99 -17.36 4.67
CA SER A 152 5.85 -16.22 5.57
C SER A 152 5.96 -16.59 7.05
N GLY A 153 5.97 -17.89 7.38
CA GLY A 153 6.13 -18.40 8.74
C GLY A 153 4.91 -18.17 9.64
N VAL A 154 3.76 -17.76 9.07
CA VAL A 154 2.51 -17.52 9.84
C VAL A 154 1.82 -18.80 10.28
N LEU A 155 2.19 -19.95 9.69
CA LEU A 155 1.65 -21.26 10.02
C LEU A 155 2.64 -22.04 10.89
N SER A 156 2.15 -22.99 11.68
CA SER A 156 3.02 -23.90 12.43
C SER A 156 3.76 -24.92 11.54
N LEU A 157 3.57 -24.85 10.22
CA LEU A 157 4.25 -25.65 9.21
C LEU A 157 5.51 -24.92 8.74
N ARG A 158 6.63 -25.64 8.75
CA ARG A 158 7.89 -25.17 8.17
C ARG A 158 8.17 -25.91 6.87
N ASN A 159 9.06 -25.35 6.04
CA ASN A 159 9.49 -26.01 4.80
C ASN A 159 10.16 -27.37 5.07
N SER A 160 10.74 -27.59 6.26
CA SER A 160 11.25 -28.89 6.73
C SER A 160 10.18 -29.96 6.88
N ASP A 161 8.93 -29.55 7.13
CA ASP A 161 7.82 -30.46 7.31
C ASP A 161 7.29 -30.95 5.95
N LEU A 162 7.70 -30.32 4.84
CA LEU A 162 7.30 -30.69 3.49
C LEU A 162 8.26 -31.73 2.88
N PRO A 163 7.77 -32.71 2.10
CA PRO A 163 8.63 -33.76 1.54
C PRO A 163 9.61 -33.21 0.48
N MET A 164 9.18 -32.24 -0.33
CA MET A 164 10.03 -31.43 -1.20
C MET A 164 9.18 -30.27 -1.75
N LYS A 165 9.68 -29.03 -1.69
CA LYS A 165 9.01 -27.90 -2.35
C LYS A 165 9.39 -27.91 -3.83
N LEU A 166 8.39 -27.94 -4.72
CA LEU A 166 8.66 -27.84 -6.15
C LEU A 166 9.33 -26.49 -6.45
N ARG A 167 10.61 -26.52 -6.85
CA ARG A 167 11.33 -25.30 -7.28
C ARG A 167 10.72 -24.81 -8.57
N ARG A 168 10.08 -23.63 -8.54
CA ARG A 168 9.62 -22.97 -9.76
C ARG A 168 10.84 -22.66 -10.63
N ARG A 169 10.84 -23.14 -11.89
CA ARG A 169 11.85 -22.77 -12.88
C ARG A 169 11.83 -21.24 -13.05
N VAL A 170 12.94 -20.59 -12.70
CA VAL A 170 13.14 -19.17 -12.97
C VAL A 170 13.39 -19.03 -14.47
N LYS A 171 12.44 -18.43 -15.20
CA LYS A 171 12.68 -18.06 -16.60
C LYS A 171 13.62 -16.86 -16.56
N GLY A 172 14.88 -17.07 -16.96
CA GLY A 172 15.83 -15.97 -17.13
C GLY A 172 15.28 -14.94 -18.13
N ASN A 173 15.68 -13.68 -17.98
CA ASN A 173 15.34 -12.64 -18.94
C ASN A 173 15.97 -13.00 -20.29
N GLY A 174 15.19 -13.64 -21.17
CA GLY A 174 15.57 -13.81 -22.57
C GLY A 174 15.74 -12.44 -23.22
N LYS A 175 16.66 -12.34 -24.19
CA LYS A 175 16.92 -11.12 -24.96
C LYS A 175 15.59 -10.56 -25.46
N SER A 176 15.25 -9.32 -25.08
CA SER A 176 14.08 -8.64 -25.62
C SER A 176 14.29 -8.41 -27.11
N HIS A 177 13.38 -8.88 -27.96
CA HIS A 177 13.37 -8.49 -29.36
C HIS A 177 13.05 -6.98 -29.43
N ALA A 178 14.06 -6.18 -29.77
CA ALA A 178 13.87 -4.77 -30.09
C ALA A 178 13.03 -4.70 -31.37
N ARG A 179 11.79 -4.22 -31.27
CA ARG A 179 11.01 -3.85 -32.45
C ARG A 179 11.58 -2.54 -32.99
N MET A 180 12.26 -2.60 -34.12
CA MET A 180 12.65 -1.40 -34.86
C MET A 180 11.40 -0.86 -35.57
N SER A 181 11.00 0.38 -35.27
CA SER A 181 10.03 1.10 -36.08
C SER A 181 10.76 1.71 -37.27
N THR A 182 10.47 1.26 -38.47
CA THR A 182 10.89 1.92 -39.72
C THR A 182 10.10 3.22 -39.89
N SER A 183 10.83 4.30 -40.20
CA SER A 183 10.34 5.67 -40.42
C SER A 183 9.49 5.82 -41.68
#